data_AF-A0A1B6KB67-F1
#
_entry.id   AF-A0A1B6KB67-F1
#
_cell.length_a   1.000
_cell.length_b   1.000
_cell.length_c   1.000
_cell.angle_alpha   90.00
_cell.angle_beta   90.00
_cell.angle_gamma   90.00
#
_symmetry.space_group_name_H-M   'P 1'
#
loop_
_entity.id
_entity.type
_entity.pdbx_description
1 polymer ?
#
loop_
_entity_poly.entity_id
_entity_poly.type
_entity_poly.pdbx_seq_one_letter_code
_entity_poly.pdbx_strand_id
1 'polypeptide(L)'
;QFPVTGRRDDLSPTSTVCKTFPGLTKGQLELCHNYPDVTAAAFHGLQMAVEECQYQFRWHRWNCSSLNTKNRNPHSSSILQKGYRESAFSYAISAAGVAHSVARACGQGSLLACGCEPRSFSRTRGTSKNRWKWGGCSHNLDFGIQFSTMFLDTRERGRGDIQSRINLHNNEAGRLAVANKMQTRCKCHGMSGSCELKTCWKSAPDFRVVGSHLKDRFRSAI
;
A
#
# COMPACT_ATOMS: atom_id res chain seq x y z
N GLN A 1 -10.89 -14.53 1.58
CA GLN A 1 -12.20 -14.00 2.00
C GLN A 1 -11.97 -13.23 3.29
N PHE A 2 -12.26 -11.94 3.33
CA PHE A 2 -12.14 -11.15 4.57
C PHE A 2 -13.27 -11.55 5.54
N PRO A 3 -13.03 -11.55 6.86
CA PRO A 3 -14.09 -11.77 7.83
C PRO A 3 -15.11 -10.63 7.72
N VAL A 4 -16.36 -10.98 7.36
CA VAL A 4 -17.48 -10.05 7.23
C VAL A 4 -18.04 -9.80 8.63
N THR A 5 -17.71 -8.68 9.25
CA THR A 5 -18.40 -8.22 10.45
C THR A 5 -19.43 -7.16 10.07
N GLY A 6 -20.72 -7.56 10.10
CA GLY A 6 -21.86 -6.69 10.36
C GLY A 6 -22.24 -5.64 9.31
N ARG A 7 -23.32 -5.92 8.57
CA ARG A 7 -24.11 -4.91 7.83
C ARG A 7 -24.93 -4.09 8.85
N ARG A 8 -24.96 -2.76 8.70
CA ARG A 8 -26.17 -1.95 8.94
C ARG A 8 -26.06 -0.55 8.36
N ASP A 9 -27.18 -0.15 7.76
CA ASP A 9 -27.47 1.12 7.12
C ASP A 9 -27.22 2.30 8.05
N ASP A 10 -26.40 3.24 7.60
CA ASP A 10 -26.50 4.62 8.03
C ASP A 10 -25.99 5.51 6.89
N LEU A 11 -26.63 6.66 6.67
CA LEU A 11 -26.25 7.64 5.65
C LEU A 11 -24.83 8.16 5.93
N SER A 12 -23.83 7.44 5.43
CA SER A 12 -22.44 7.61 5.85
C SER A 12 -21.61 8.32 4.77
N PRO A 13 -20.70 9.24 5.14
CA PRO A 13 -19.74 9.88 4.23
C PRO A 13 -18.87 8.89 3.41
N THR A 14 -18.93 7.60 3.76
CA THR A 14 -18.35 6.46 3.04
C THR A 14 -18.90 6.24 1.63
N SER A 15 -20.19 6.52 1.37
CA SER A 15 -20.77 6.43 0.01
C SER A 15 -20.25 7.54 -0.92
N THR A 16 -19.86 8.67 -0.34
CA THR A 16 -19.33 9.84 -1.07
C THR A 16 -17.94 9.55 -1.63
N VAL A 17 -17.10 8.80 -0.91
CA VAL A 17 -15.72 8.45 -1.31
C VAL A 17 -15.68 7.81 -2.70
N CYS A 18 -16.61 6.89 -2.99
CA CYS A 18 -16.67 6.19 -4.27
C CYS A 18 -17.13 7.08 -5.43
N LYS A 19 -17.88 8.15 -5.14
CA LYS A 19 -18.39 9.10 -6.13
C LYS A 19 -17.40 10.25 -6.41
N THR A 20 -16.55 10.59 -5.45
CA THR A 20 -15.61 11.72 -5.56
C THR A 20 -14.32 11.37 -6.31
N PHE A 21 -14.07 10.09 -6.59
CA PHE A 21 -12.87 9.63 -7.28
C PHE A 21 -13.21 9.01 -8.64
N PRO A 22 -13.34 9.81 -9.72
CA PRO A 22 -13.73 9.29 -11.02
C PRO A 22 -12.61 8.48 -11.68
N GLY A 23 -12.99 7.60 -12.62
CA GLY A 23 -12.04 6.72 -13.34
C GLY A 23 -11.83 5.36 -12.69
N LEU A 24 -12.70 4.94 -11.77
CA LEU A 24 -12.77 3.58 -11.26
C LEU A 24 -13.42 2.64 -12.27
N THR A 25 -12.94 1.40 -12.36
CA THR A 25 -13.64 0.34 -13.09
C THR A 25 -14.83 -0.18 -12.28
N LYS A 26 -15.72 -0.95 -12.92
CA LYS A 26 -16.87 -1.58 -12.24
C LYS A 26 -16.43 -2.41 -11.02
N GLY A 27 -15.37 -3.21 -11.16
CA GLY A 27 -14.84 -4.01 -10.04
C GLY A 27 -14.21 -3.18 -8.92
N GLN A 28 -13.58 -2.04 -9.25
CA GLN A 28 -13.07 -1.11 -8.24
C GLN A 28 -14.22 -0.41 -7.49
N LEU A 29 -15.29 -0.05 -8.20
CA LEU A 29 -16.47 0.57 -7.62
C LEU A 29 -17.21 -0.39 -6.67
N GLU A 30 -17.34 -1.67 -7.04
CA GLU A 30 -17.90 -2.71 -6.19
C GLU A 30 -17.07 -2.91 -4.91
N LEU A 31 -15.74 -2.99 -5.03
CA LEU A 31 -14.85 -3.01 -3.87
C LEU A 31 -14.99 -1.77 -2.99
N CYS A 32 -15.14 -0.59 -3.60
CA CYS A 32 -15.34 0.66 -2.88
C CYS A 32 -16.63 0.67 -2.08
N HIS A 33 -17.73 0.19 -2.66
CA HIS A 33 -19.00 0.08 -1.94
C HIS A 33 -18.94 -0.92 -0.78
N ASN A 34 -18.17 -2.00 -0.92
CA ASN A 34 -18.01 -3.00 0.13
C ASN A 34 -17.04 -2.58 1.25
N TYR A 35 -16.00 -1.80 0.92
CA TYR A 35 -14.94 -1.37 1.84
C TYR A 35 -14.55 0.10 1.63
N PRO A 36 -15.46 1.05 1.93
CA PRO A 36 -15.27 2.46 1.58
C PRO A 36 -14.17 3.15 2.40
N ASP A 37 -14.03 2.79 3.68
CA ASP A 37 -12.95 3.25 4.56
C ASP A 37 -11.57 2.78 4.09
N VAL A 38 -11.45 1.50 3.73
CA VAL A 38 -10.22 0.92 3.16
C VAL A 38 -9.89 1.56 1.82
N THR A 39 -10.92 1.84 1.00
CA THR A 39 -10.74 2.48 -0.31
C THR A 39 -10.29 3.93 -0.17
N ALA A 40 -10.77 4.67 0.84
CA ALA A 40 -10.25 6.01 1.14
C ALA A 40 -8.75 5.96 1.50
N ALA A 41 -8.33 4.99 2.32
CA ALA A 41 -6.91 4.78 2.61
C ALA A 41 -6.10 4.39 1.36
N ALA A 42 -6.69 3.64 0.43
CA ALA A 42 -6.07 3.31 -0.86
C ALA A 42 -5.89 4.55 -1.75
N PHE A 43 -6.88 5.46 -1.81
CA PHE A 43 -6.74 6.73 -2.55
C PHE A 43 -5.63 7.60 -1.99
N HIS A 44 -5.53 7.69 -0.66
CA HIS A 44 -4.39 8.34 -0.03
C HIS A 44 -3.05 7.68 -0.43
N GLY A 45 -3.02 6.35 -0.51
CA GLY A 45 -1.86 5.60 -0.99
C GLY A 45 -1.49 5.88 -2.44
N LEU A 46 -2.49 6.04 -3.33
CA LEU A 46 -2.26 6.44 -4.73
C LEU A 46 -1.71 7.86 -4.83
N GLN A 47 -2.25 8.80 -4.06
CA GLN A 47 -1.75 10.18 -4.02
C GLN A 47 -0.28 10.22 -3.55
N MET A 48 0.03 9.51 -2.46
CA MET A 48 1.40 9.35 -1.96
C MET A 48 2.33 8.74 -3.02
N ALA A 49 1.85 7.76 -3.78
CA ALA A 49 2.62 7.15 -4.88
C ALA A 49 2.94 8.13 -6.00
N VAL A 50 1.99 8.99 -6.38
CA VAL A 50 2.20 10.02 -7.41
C VAL A 50 3.21 11.07 -6.94
N GLU A 51 3.09 11.55 -5.70
CA GLU A 51 4.04 12.50 -5.12
C GLU A 51 5.46 11.92 -5.05
N GLU A 52 5.59 10.66 -4.67
CA GLU A 52 6.88 9.97 -4.65
C GLU A 52 7.43 9.74 -6.06
N CYS A 53 6.58 9.43 -7.04
CA CYS A 53 6.98 9.36 -8.45
C CYS A 53 7.57 10.69 -8.92
N GLN A 54 6.85 11.79 -8.67
CA GLN A 54 7.31 13.13 -9.01
C GLN A 54 8.64 13.45 -8.34
N TYR A 55 8.80 13.08 -7.06
CA TYR A 55 10.07 13.22 -6.37
C TYR A 55 11.19 12.45 -7.06
N GLN A 56 11.00 11.16 -7.36
CA GLN A 56 12.03 10.30 -7.96
C GLN A 56 12.41 10.72 -9.39
N PHE A 57 11.48 11.36 -10.11
CA PHE A 57 11.66 11.78 -11.51
C PHE A 57 11.75 13.30 -11.70
N ARG A 58 11.93 14.09 -10.63
CA ARG A 58 11.96 15.56 -10.67
C ARG A 58 12.99 16.17 -11.65
N TRP A 59 14.06 15.43 -11.95
CA TRP A 59 15.12 15.84 -12.87
C TRP A 59 15.10 15.08 -14.21
N HIS A 60 14.00 14.40 -14.55
CA HIS A 60 13.83 13.68 -15.81
C HIS A 60 12.87 14.46 -16.73
N ARG A 61 12.98 14.23 -18.05
CA ARG A 61 12.07 14.82 -19.05
C ARG A 61 10.61 14.47 -18.75
N TRP A 62 10.36 13.20 -18.40
CA TRP A 62 9.09 12.78 -17.81
C TRP A 62 9.22 12.80 -16.28
N ASN A 63 8.44 13.67 -15.63
CA ASN A 63 8.52 13.97 -14.20
C ASN A 63 7.27 13.51 -13.42
N CYS A 64 6.51 12.56 -13.95
CA CYS A 64 5.23 12.07 -13.41
C CYS A 64 4.10 13.10 -13.28
N SER A 65 4.25 14.33 -13.81
CA SER A 65 3.18 15.35 -13.77
C SER A 65 1.87 14.89 -14.43
N SER A 66 1.96 14.06 -15.46
CA SER A 66 0.81 13.45 -16.16
C SER A 66 -0.01 12.48 -15.32
N LEU A 67 0.48 12.07 -14.14
CA LEU A 67 -0.22 11.20 -13.19
C LEU A 67 -0.92 12.00 -12.07
N ASN A 68 -0.60 13.28 -11.91
CA ASN A 68 -1.24 14.14 -10.91
C ASN A 68 -2.58 14.64 -11.43
N THR A 69 -3.63 13.89 -11.11
CA THR A 69 -4.96 14.11 -11.66
C THR A 69 -5.94 14.79 -10.69
N LYS A 70 -5.48 15.45 -9.62
CA LYS A 70 -6.33 16.17 -8.64
C LYS A 70 -7.57 15.35 -8.21
N ASN A 71 -7.35 14.24 -7.49
CA ASN A 71 -8.38 13.29 -7.02
C ASN A 71 -9.06 12.43 -8.10
N ARG A 72 -8.34 12.07 -9.17
CA ARG A 72 -8.80 11.03 -10.11
C ARG A 72 -7.86 9.84 -10.08
N ASN A 73 -8.31 8.72 -10.63
CA ASN A 73 -7.51 7.52 -10.75
C ASN A 73 -6.27 7.76 -11.65
N PRO A 74 -5.02 7.69 -11.14
CA PRO A 74 -3.83 7.90 -11.97
C PRO A 74 -3.75 6.89 -13.12
N HIS A 75 -4.35 5.71 -12.96
CA HIS A 75 -4.47 4.69 -14.01
C HIS A 75 -5.35 5.09 -15.20
N SER A 76 -6.01 6.24 -15.19
CA SER A 76 -6.65 6.79 -16.40
C SER A 76 -5.67 7.50 -17.34
N SER A 77 -4.42 7.74 -16.92
CA SER A 77 -3.41 8.42 -17.73
C SER A 77 -3.01 7.58 -18.96
N SER A 78 -2.84 8.23 -20.11
CA SER A 78 -2.50 7.55 -21.38
C SER A 78 -1.12 6.87 -21.34
N ILE A 79 -0.20 7.36 -20.52
CA ILE A 79 1.14 6.75 -20.37
C ILE A 79 1.05 5.31 -19.84
N LEU A 80 0.05 5.01 -19.02
CA LEU A 80 -0.15 3.68 -18.44
C LEU A 80 -0.79 2.69 -19.41
N GLN A 81 -1.30 3.17 -20.55
CA GLN A 81 -1.78 2.31 -21.64
C GLN A 81 -0.65 1.82 -22.54
N LYS A 82 0.58 2.30 -22.34
CA LYS A 82 1.76 1.97 -23.14
C LYS A 82 2.76 1.19 -22.30
N GLY A 83 3.50 0.28 -22.92
CA GLY A 83 4.53 -0.54 -22.28
C GLY A 83 5.89 0.15 -22.15
N TYR A 84 5.94 1.34 -21.54
CA TYR A 84 7.20 2.04 -21.28
C TYR A 84 7.80 1.63 -19.92
N ARG A 85 9.10 1.93 -19.71
CA ARG A 85 9.71 1.72 -18.39
C ARG A 85 9.07 2.61 -17.33
N GLU A 86 8.66 3.82 -17.72
CA GLU A 86 7.97 4.79 -16.87
C GLU A 86 6.61 4.28 -16.41
N SER A 87 5.87 3.60 -17.29
CA SER A 87 4.60 2.99 -16.91
C SER A 87 4.82 1.81 -15.97
N ALA A 88 5.84 0.99 -16.22
CA ALA A 88 6.22 -0.09 -15.30
C ALA A 88 6.51 0.42 -13.87
N PHE A 89 7.31 1.48 -13.74
CA PHE A 89 7.57 2.12 -12.44
C PHE A 89 6.27 2.66 -11.81
N SER A 90 5.41 3.28 -12.62
CA SER A 90 4.14 3.87 -12.16
C SER A 90 3.15 2.83 -11.62
N TYR A 91 3.06 1.66 -12.27
CA TYR A 91 2.27 0.53 -11.75
C TYR A 91 2.86 0.02 -10.42
N ALA A 92 4.18 -0.19 -10.35
CA ALA A 92 4.84 -0.65 -9.15
C ALA A 92 4.68 0.32 -7.96
N ILE A 93 4.92 1.63 -8.15
CA ILE A 93 4.82 2.60 -7.06
C ILE A 93 3.37 2.78 -6.60
N SER A 94 2.39 2.69 -7.50
CA SER A 94 0.96 2.77 -7.16
C SER A 94 0.52 1.57 -6.31
N ALA A 95 0.92 0.36 -6.70
CA ALA A 95 0.62 -0.86 -5.95
C ALA A 95 1.30 -0.89 -4.58
N ALA A 96 2.54 -0.38 -4.51
CA ALA A 96 3.26 -0.16 -3.26
C ALA A 96 2.55 0.86 -2.36
N GLY A 97 2.11 1.99 -2.93
CA GLY A 97 1.43 3.06 -2.21
C GLY A 97 0.12 2.62 -1.57
N VAL A 98 -0.72 1.89 -2.33
CA VAL A 98 -1.96 1.32 -1.79
C VAL A 98 -1.67 0.33 -0.66
N ALA A 99 -0.75 -0.62 -0.86
CA ALA A 99 -0.42 -1.61 0.16
C ALA A 99 0.15 -0.97 1.44
N HIS A 100 1.04 0.02 1.27
CA HIS A 100 1.65 0.76 2.38
C HIS A 100 0.64 1.57 3.18
N SER A 101 -0.19 2.38 2.50
CA SER A 101 -1.18 3.25 3.15
C SER A 101 -2.24 2.44 3.91
N VAL A 102 -2.78 1.39 3.28
CA VAL A 102 -3.77 0.51 3.92
C VAL A 102 -3.17 -0.21 5.13
N ALA A 103 -1.97 -0.77 5.01
CA ALA A 103 -1.30 -1.46 6.12
C ALA A 103 -1.06 -0.55 7.33
N ARG A 104 -0.69 0.71 7.08
CA ARG A 104 -0.52 1.73 8.12
C ARG A 104 -1.85 2.07 8.79
N ALA A 105 -2.90 2.29 8.00
CA ALA A 105 -4.23 2.61 8.52
C ALA A 105 -4.82 1.46 9.37
N CYS A 106 -4.60 0.20 8.97
CA CYS A 106 -4.92 -0.97 9.80
C CYS A 106 -4.19 -0.93 11.15
N GLY A 107 -2.89 -0.65 11.14
CA GLY A 107 -2.07 -0.55 12.35
C GLY A 107 -2.37 0.66 13.24
N GLN A 108 -3.08 1.66 12.71
CA GLN A 108 -3.54 2.83 13.46
C GLN A 108 -4.95 2.62 14.02
N GLY A 109 -5.63 1.53 13.67
CA GLY A 109 -7.03 1.29 14.04
C GLY A 109 -8.01 2.22 13.33
N SER A 110 -7.62 2.79 12.18
CA SER A 110 -8.44 3.73 11.41
C SER A 110 -9.43 3.05 10.46
N LEU A 111 -9.35 1.72 10.32
CA LEU A 111 -10.15 0.91 9.40
C LEU A 111 -10.97 -0.11 10.19
N LEU A 112 -12.22 -0.34 9.80
CA LEU A 112 -13.09 -1.33 10.43
C LEU A 112 -12.79 -2.75 9.95
N ALA A 113 -12.36 -2.88 8.68
CA ALA A 113 -12.13 -4.16 8.03
C ALA A 113 -10.84 -4.89 8.48
N CYS A 114 -9.94 -4.20 9.19
CA CYS A 114 -8.67 -4.75 9.63
C CYS A 114 -8.20 -4.13 10.96
N GLY A 115 -7.39 -4.89 11.70
CA GLY A 115 -6.65 -4.38 12.85
C GLY A 115 -5.15 -4.59 12.68
N CYS A 116 -4.44 -4.55 13.81
CA CYS A 116 -3.04 -4.93 13.89
C CYS A 116 -2.80 -6.31 13.26
N GLU A 117 -1.61 -6.52 12.69
CA GLU A 117 -1.19 -7.85 12.24
C GLU A 117 -1.45 -8.89 13.35
N PRO A 118 -2.22 -9.97 13.07
CA PRO A 118 -2.47 -11.03 14.05
C PRO A 118 -1.14 -11.57 14.55
N ARG A 119 -1.00 -11.76 15.87
CA ARG A 119 0.25 -12.19 16.50
C ARG A 119 0.62 -13.64 16.14
N SER A 120 1.06 -13.88 14.92
CA SER A 120 1.73 -15.13 14.51
C SER A 120 3.05 -15.35 15.25
N PHE A 121 3.60 -14.29 15.88
CA PHE A 121 4.85 -14.32 16.64
C PHE A 121 4.74 -14.90 18.06
N SER A 122 3.54 -15.30 18.53
CA SER A 122 3.40 -16.00 19.81
C SER A 122 3.87 -17.47 19.79
N ARG A 123 4.29 -18.00 18.62
CA ARG A 123 4.84 -19.36 18.51
C ARG A 123 6.34 -19.46 18.74
N THR A 124 7.09 -18.36 18.67
CA THR A 124 8.46 -18.33 19.19
C THR A 124 8.42 -17.87 20.63
N ARG A 125 8.19 -18.83 21.55
CA ARG A 125 8.68 -18.73 22.93
C ARG A 125 10.11 -18.19 22.83
N GLY A 126 10.35 -17.03 23.43
CA GLY A 126 11.64 -16.36 23.37
C GLY A 126 12.75 -17.35 23.70
N THR A 127 13.61 -17.62 22.72
CA THR A 127 14.92 -18.20 22.99
C THR A 127 15.74 -17.12 23.71
N SER A 128 15.56 -17.06 25.02
CA SER A 128 16.51 -16.74 26.11
C SER A 128 17.79 -15.92 25.83
N LYS A 129 17.82 -14.96 24.90
CA LYS A 129 19.00 -14.07 24.71
C LYS A 129 18.68 -12.60 24.45
N ASN A 130 17.45 -12.26 24.05
CA ASN A 130 17.08 -10.88 23.73
C ASN A 130 16.11 -10.29 24.77
N ARG A 131 16.56 -9.24 25.47
CA ARG A 131 15.90 -8.55 26.60
C ARG A 131 14.68 -7.68 26.20
N TRP A 132 14.05 -7.93 25.05
CA TRP A 132 12.95 -7.10 24.54
C TRP A 132 11.72 -7.92 24.20
N LYS A 133 10.54 -7.31 24.37
CA LYS A 133 9.25 -7.96 24.14
C LYS A 133 8.62 -7.44 22.84
N TRP A 134 8.02 -8.34 22.07
CA TRP A 134 7.10 -7.96 21.00
C TRP A 134 5.85 -7.34 21.63
N GLY A 135 5.45 -6.16 21.16
CA GLY A 135 4.27 -5.45 21.66
C GLY A 135 3.92 -4.28 20.75
N GLY A 136 2.89 -3.51 21.11
CA GLY A 136 2.33 -2.49 20.21
C GLY A 136 1.48 -3.09 19.08
N CYS A 137 1.16 -2.26 18.09
CA CYS A 137 0.34 -2.62 16.94
C CYS A 137 1.22 -2.65 15.68
N SER A 138 1.50 -3.86 15.19
CA SER A 138 2.19 -4.03 13.91
C SER A 138 1.27 -3.63 12.75
N HIS A 139 1.82 -2.90 11.78
CA HIS A 139 1.09 -2.59 10.55
C HIS A 139 0.76 -3.89 9.80
N ASN A 140 -0.50 -4.05 9.40
CA ASN A 140 -0.98 -5.29 8.78
C ASN A 140 -0.72 -5.28 7.27
N LEU A 141 0.53 -5.59 6.89
CA LEU A 141 0.94 -5.54 5.48
C LEU A 141 0.25 -6.59 4.62
N ASP A 142 -0.02 -7.78 5.15
CA ASP A 142 -0.70 -8.85 4.41
C ASP A 142 -2.08 -8.39 3.92
N PHE A 143 -2.84 -7.73 4.81
CA PHE A 143 -4.11 -7.11 4.44
C PHE A 143 -3.93 -6.01 3.39
N GLY A 144 -2.92 -5.15 3.54
CA GLY A 144 -2.61 -4.09 2.57
C GLY A 144 -2.27 -4.63 1.18
N ILE A 145 -1.45 -5.68 1.10
CA ILE A 145 -1.09 -6.37 -0.14
C ILE A 145 -2.33 -6.99 -0.76
N GLN A 146 -3.15 -7.71 0.03
CA GLN A 146 -4.36 -8.34 -0.47
C GLN A 146 -5.35 -7.32 -1.04
N PHE A 147 -5.54 -6.20 -0.34
CA PHE A 147 -6.40 -5.12 -0.83
C PHE A 147 -5.84 -4.47 -2.10
N SER A 148 -4.53 -4.17 -2.14
CA SER A 148 -3.84 -3.64 -3.33
C SER A 148 -4.03 -4.56 -4.55
N THR A 149 -3.87 -5.88 -4.37
CA THR A 149 -4.13 -6.88 -5.41
C THR A 149 -5.57 -6.84 -5.90
N MET A 150 -6.57 -6.90 -5.00
CA MET A 150 -7.97 -6.85 -5.42
C MET A 150 -8.32 -5.56 -6.15
N PHE A 151 -7.80 -4.43 -5.67
CA PHE A 151 -8.19 -3.11 -6.14
C PHE A 151 -7.50 -2.72 -7.45
N LEU A 152 -6.21 -3.00 -7.63
CA LEU A 152 -5.47 -2.58 -8.82
C LEU A 152 -5.47 -3.64 -9.92
N ASP A 153 -5.37 -4.92 -9.57
CA ASP A 153 -5.23 -6.00 -10.55
C ASP A 153 -6.55 -6.30 -11.27
N THR A 154 -7.69 -5.88 -10.72
CA THR A 154 -9.02 -6.02 -11.36
C THR A 154 -9.10 -5.35 -12.74
N ARG A 155 -8.26 -4.35 -13.01
CA ARG A 155 -8.17 -3.67 -14.32
C ARG A 155 -7.55 -4.53 -15.41
N GLU A 156 -6.71 -5.47 -15.01
CA GLU A 156 -5.89 -6.31 -15.91
C GLU A 156 -6.49 -7.73 -16.04
N ARG A 157 -7.41 -8.11 -15.16
CA ARG A 157 -8.13 -9.39 -15.22
C ARG A 157 -9.02 -9.47 -16.47
N GLY A 158 -8.98 -10.62 -17.14
CA GLY A 158 -9.86 -10.95 -18.26
C GLY A 158 -9.41 -10.47 -19.64
N ARG A 159 -8.33 -9.67 -19.74
CA ARG A 159 -7.77 -9.25 -21.05
C ARG A 159 -6.83 -10.29 -21.66
N GLY A 160 -6.03 -10.96 -20.83
CA GLY A 160 -5.15 -12.06 -21.25
C GLY A 160 -3.95 -11.65 -22.12
N ASP A 161 -3.81 -10.38 -22.45
CA ASP A 161 -2.74 -9.85 -23.30
C ASP A 161 -1.41 -9.68 -22.55
N ILE A 162 -0.32 -9.55 -23.30
CA ILE A 162 1.04 -9.44 -22.76
C ILE A 162 1.16 -8.21 -21.86
N GLN A 163 0.55 -7.07 -22.22
CA GLN A 163 0.61 -5.86 -21.41
C GLN A 163 -0.04 -6.06 -20.05
N SER A 164 -1.20 -6.72 -19.98
CA SER A 164 -1.85 -7.04 -18.70
C SER A 164 -0.96 -7.90 -17.80
N ARG A 165 -0.22 -8.88 -18.36
CA ARG A 165 0.73 -9.69 -17.58
C ARG A 165 1.91 -8.87 -17.04
N ILE A 166 2.44 -7.96 -17.85
CA ILE A 166 3.51 -7.03 -17.44
C ILE A 166 3.00 -6.11 -16.33
N ASN A 167 1.79 -5.56 -16.46
CA ASN A 167 1.19 -4.69 -15.46
C ASN A 167 0.99 -5.43 -14.12
N LEU A 168 0.50 -6.67 -14.15
CA LEU A 168 0.38 -7.52 -12.96
C LEU A 168 1.73 -7.81 -12.30
N HIS A 169 2.76 -8.11 -13.10
CA HIS A 169 4.13 -8.30 -12.60
C HIS A 169 4.66 -7.05 -11.90
N ASN A 170 4.49 -5.88 -12.51
CA ASN A 170 4.95 -4.61 -11.95
C ASN A 170 4.21 -4.25 -10.66
N ASN A 171 2.89 -4.48 -10.61
CA ASN A 171 2.10 -4.30 -9.38
C ASN A 171 2.66 -5.19 -8.25
N GLU A 172 2.95 -6.46 -8.55
CA GLU A 172 3.49 -7.38 -7.57
C GLU A 172 4.89 -6.99 -7.10
N ALA A 173 5.76 -6.56 -8.02
CA ALA A 173 7.08 -6.03 -7.66
C ALA A 173 6.98 -4.84 -6.70
N GLY A 174 5.99 -3.97 -6.89
CA GLY A 174 5.66 -2.86 -5.99
C GLY A 174 5.25 -3.32 -4.58
N ARG A 175 4.32 -4.28 -4.49
CA ARG A 175 3.86 -4.86 -3.22
C ARG A 175 5.00 -5.53 -2.45
N LEU A 176 5.83 -6.31 -3.15
CA LEU A 176 7.01 -6.95 -2.57
C LEU A 176 8.08 -5.96 -2.13
N ALA A 177 8.22 -4.82 -2.81
CA ALA A 177 9.14 -3.76 -2.38
C ALA A 177 8.77 -3.22 -0.98
N VAL A 178 7.49 -3.12 -0.64
CA VAL A 178 7.05 -2.75 0.71
C VAL A 178 7.34 -3.88 1.70
N ALA A 179 6.99 -5.12 1.35
CA ALA A 179 7.20 -6.30 2.19
C ALA A 179 8.66 -6.49 2.59
N ASN A 180 9.56 -6.45 1.61
CA ASN A 180 10.98 -6.65 1.81
C ASN A 180 11.65 -5.51 2.60
N LYS A 181 10.97 -4.37 2.78
CA LYS A 181 11.47 -3.20 3.49
C LYS A 181 10.75 -2.94 4.81
N MET A 182 9.91 -3.86 5.29
CA MET A 182 9.30 -3.78 6.63
C MET A 182 10.35 -3.70 7.73
N GLN A 183 10.15 -2.79 8.68
CA GLN A 183 11.13 -2.49 9.72
C GLN A 183 10.63 -2.92 11.09
N THR A 184 11.54 -3.38 11.95
CA THR A 184 11.27 -3.51 13.38
C THR A 184 11.55 -2.17 14.03
N ARG A 185 10.50 -1.51 14.54
CA ARG A 185 10.62 -0.26 15.30
C ARG A 185 10.47 -0.58 16.79
N CYS A 186 11.21 0.11 17.64
CA CYS A 186 11.22 -0.11 19.08
C CYS A 186 11.06 1.20 19.83
N LYS A 187 10.32 1.17 20.95
CA LYS A 187 10.28 2.23 21.95
C LYS A 187 10.97 1.77 23.23
N CYS A 188 11.86 2.59 23.74
CA CYS A 188 12.58 2.36 24.99
C CYS A 188 11.81 2.95 26.18
N HIS A 189 11.84 2.24 27.31
CA HIS A 189 11.03 2.54 28.49
C HIS A 189 11.85 2.60 29.79
N GLY A 190 13.19 2.50 29.71
CA GLY A 190 14.04 2.54 30.89
C GLY A 190 14.18 3.96 31.47
N MET A 191 14.63 4.02 32.73
CA MET A 191 14.84 5.29 33.44
C MET A 191 15.77 6.21 32.64
N SER A 192 15.44 7.51 32.60
CA SER A 192 16.20 8.51 31.83
C SER A 192 16.35 8.20 30.33
N GLY A 193 15.43 7.41 29.75
CA GLY A 193 15.46 7.05 28.33
C GLY A 193 16.32 5.83 27.99
N SER A 194 16.79 5.06 28.98
CA SER A 194 17.56 3.85 28.71
C SER A 194 16.73 2.79 27.95
N CYS A 195 17.41 1.99 27.12
CA CYS A 195 16.78 0.93 26.32
C CYS A 195 16.88 -0.46 26.96
N GLU A 196 17.11 -0.53 28.27
CA GLU A 196 17.16 -1.77 29.04
C GLU A 196 15.85 -2.57 28.94
N LEU A 197 14.73 -1.84 28.92
CA LEU A 197 13.41 -2.34 28.55
C LEU A 197 12.97 -1.64 27.26
N LYS A 198 12.62 -2.44 26.25
CA LYS A 198 12.03 -1.91 25.01
C LYS A 198 10.92 -2.80 24.48
N THR A 199 9.95 -2.16 23.85
CA THR A 199 8.83 -2.81 23.15
C THR A 199 9.01 -2.57 21.66
N CYS A 200 8.92 -3.62 20.85
CA CYS A 200 9.08 -3.49 19.40
C CYS A 200 7.88 -4.03 18.62
N TRP A 201 7.60 -3.42 17.47
CA TRP A 201 6.55 -3.78 16.52
C TRP A 201 7.07 -3.74 15.07
N LYS A 202 6.35 -4.37 14.14
CA LYS A 202 6.61 -4.25 12.71
C LYS A 202 5.92 -3.03 12.14
N SER A 203 6.66 -2.23 11.38
CA SER A 203 6.16 -0.99 10.79
C SER A 203 6.59 -0.90 9.33
N ALA A 204 5.65 -0.46 8.49
CA ALA A 204 5.94 -0.08 7.12
C ALA A 204 7.01 1.02 7.09
N PRO A 205 7.98 0.94 6.17
CA PRO A 205 9.07 1.91 6.09
C PRO A 205 8.54 3.32 5.76
N ASP A 206 9.43 4.31 5.85
CA ASP A 206 9.20 5.57 5.15
C ASP A 206 9.03 5.28 3.65
N PHE A 207 8.01 5.87 3.02
CA PHE A 207 7.67 5.55 1.63
C PHE A 207 8.79 5.95 0.65
N ARG A 208 9.62 6.93 1.00
CA ARG A 208 10.84 7.31 0.26
C ARG A 208 11.80 6.15 0.07
N VAL A 209 11.89 5.24 1.05
CA VAL A 209 12.75 4.04 0.97
C VAL A 209 12.24 3.10 -0.12
N VAL A 210 10.92 2.95 -0.23
CA VAL A 210 10.27 2.14 -1.26
C VAL A 210 10.44 2.78 -2.63
N GLY A 211 10.17 4.09 -2.75
CA GLY A 211 10.35 4.85 -3.98
C GLY A 211 11.78 4.78 -4.52
N SER A 212 12.77 4.92 -3.64
CA SER A 212 14.19 4.83 -4.02
C SER A 212 14.55 3.42 -4.48
N HIS A 213 14.06 2.38 -3.78
CA HIS A 213 14.29 0.99 -4.18
C HIS A 213 13.68 0.68 -5.56
N LEU A 214 12.44 1.11 -5.81
CA LEU A 214 11.80 0.93 -7.10
C LEU A 214 12.49 1.76 -8.20
N LYS A 215 13.04 2.93 -7.87
CA LYS A 215 13.79 3.76 -8.83
C LYS A 215 15.07 3.08 -9.28
N ASP A 216 15.75 2.37 -8.39
CA ASP A 216 16.91 1.55 -8.75
C ASP A 216 16.51 0.37 -9.64
N ARG A 217 15.39 -0.30 -9.35
CA ARG A 217 14.85 -1.36 -10.22
C ARG A 217 14.45 -0.84 -11.60
N PHE A 218 13.89 0.36 -11.69
CA PHE A 218 13.56 1.01 -12.96
C PHE A 218 14.78 1.20 -13.86
N ARG A 219 15.96 1.52 -13.30
CA ARG A 219 17.19 1.71 -14.08
C ARG A 219 17.67 0.42 -14.75
N SER A 220 17.42 -0.73 -14.13
CA SER A 220 17.78 -2.05 -14.64
C SER A 220 16.61 -2.80 -15.28
N ALA A 221 15.47 -2.14 -15.50
CA ALA A 221 14.29 -2.78 -16.09
C ALA A 221 14.59 -3.17 -17.55
N ILE A 222 14.18 -4.39 -17.92
CA ILE A 222 14.32 -4.94 -19.28
C ILE A 222 13.09 -4.54 -20.08
#